data_AF-A0A0F7VV38-F1
#
_entry.id   AF-A0A0F7VV38-F1
#
_cell.length_a   1.000
_cell.length_b   1.000
_cell.length_c   1.000
_cell.angle_alpha   90.00
_cell.angle_beta   90.00
_cell.angle_gamma   90.00
#
_symmetry.space_group_name_H-M   'P 1'
#
loop_
_entity.id
_entity.type
_entity.pdbx_description
1 polymer ?
#
loop_
_entity_poly.entity_id
_entity_poly.type
_entity_poly.pdbx_seq_one_letter_code
_entity_poly.pdbx_strand_id
1 'polypeptide(L)'
;MTQTPDDDFKIDLRSDVTVELVKHSASDADVLFAARVSTVGEQSLDELNKDPERSKGLINFLLRDRHGSPFEHNSMTFFINAPIFVFREFMRHRVGWSYNEESGRYRELQPVFYVPDESRKLVQQGRPGKYVFVEGTPAQHELVGRAMEDSYRQAYQTYRQMLAAGVAREVARSVLPVGLYSSMYATCNARSLMHFLGLRTQHELAKVPSFPQREIEMVGEKMEAEWARLMPLTYAAFNANGRVAP
;
A
#
# COMPACT_ATOMS: atom_id res chain seq x y z
N MET A 1 11.29 31.94 31.87
CA MET A 1 10.47 32.22 30.68
C MET A 1 11.11 31.50 29.52
N THR A 2 10.65 30.30 29.22
CA THR A 2 11.06 29.55 28.03
C THR A 2 10.51 30.29 26.82
N GLN A 3 11.39 30.73 25.92
CA GLN A 3 11.01 31.33 24.64
C GLN A 3 10.07 30.35 23.92
N THR A 4 8.84 30.78 23.67
CA THR A 4 7.95 30.08 22.74
C THR A 4 8.68 30.06 21.40
N PRO A 5 8.94 28.89 20.78
CA PRO A 5 9.53 28.85 19.45
C PRO A 5 8.65 29.64 18.49
N ASP A 6 9.27 30.47 17.65
CA ASP A 6 8.58 31.27 16.62
C ASP A 6 7.52 30.43 15.88
N ASP A 7 6.36 31.03 15.65
CA ASP A 7 5.20 30.49 14.92
C ASP A 7 5.46 30.30 13.41
N ASP A 8 6.71 30.45 12.97
CA ASP A 8 7.11 30.49 11.56
C ASP A 8 7.36 29.11 10.95
N PHE A 9 6.66 28.07 11.42
CA PHE A 9 6.74 26.75 10.76
C PHE A 9 5.61 26.57 9.76
N LYS A 10 5.99 26.16 8.56
CA LYS A 10 5.05 25.75 7.51
C LYS A 10 4.74 24.27 7.66
N ILE A 11 3.46 23.92 7.64
CA ILE A 11 3.04 22.54 7.39
C ILE A 11 2.84 22.32 5.89
N ASP A 12 3.17 21.13 5.42
CA ASP A 12 2.93 20.69 4.05
C ASP A 12 1.67 19.82 4.01
N LEU A 13 0.76 20.14 3.10
CA LEU A 13 -0.52 19.45 2.94
C LEU A 13 -0.52 18.74 1.59
N ARG A 14 -0.70 17.42 1.64
CA ARG A 14 -0.63 16.55 0.47
C ARG A 14 -1.83 15.63 0.38
N SER A 15 -2.26 15.30 -0.83
CA SER A 15 -3.38 14.38 -1.08
C SER A 15 -2.94 13.07 -1.72
N ASP A 16 -1.67 12.97 -2.11
CA ASP A 16 -1.12 11.86 -2.88
C ASP A 16 -0.52 10.75 -2.01
N VAL A 17 -0.33 9.57 -2.59
CA VAL A 17 0.55 8.55 -2.01
C VAL A 17 1.60 8.20 -3.05
N THR A 18 2.83 7.91 -2.62
CA THR A 18 3.89 7.50 -3.53
C THR A 18 4.31 6.06 -3.24
N VAL A 19 4.63 5.35 -4.33
CA VAL A 19 5.12 3.98 -4.32
C VAL A 19 6.22 3.93 -5.37
N GLU A 20 7.40 3.50 -4.95
CA GLU A 20 8.56 3.29 -5.81
C GLU A 20 9.04 1.86 -5.67
N LEU A 21 9.22 1.15 -6.79
CA LEU A 21 9.84 -0.17 -6.78
C LEU A 21 11.37 -0.01 -6.67
N VAL A 22 11.92 -0.36 -5.51
CA VAL A 22 13.34 -0.13 -5.19
C VAL A 22 14.21 -1.33 -5.56
N LYS A 23 13.70 -2.55 -5.36
CA LYS A 23 14.43 -3.79 -5.62
C LYS A 23 13.44 -4.89 -6.00
N HIS A 24 13.79 -5.71 -6.97
CA HIS A 24 13.00 -6.90 -7.28
C HIS A 24 13.87 -8.06 -7.78
N SER A 25 13.36 -9.26 -7.56
CA SER A 25 13.73 -10.51 -8.22
C SER A 25 12.40 -11.22 -8.45
N ALA A 26 11.72 -10.85 -9.54
CA ALA A 26 10.37 -11.30 -9.85
C ALA A 26 10.15 -11.26 -11.36
N SER A 27 9.81 -12.41 -11.92
CA SER A 27 9.49 -12.64 -13.31
C SER A 27 8.54 -13.84 -13.43
N ASP A 28 7.77 -13.93 -14.52
CA ASP A 28 6.94 -15.12 -14.78
C ASP A 28 7.78 -16.40 -14.88
N ALA A 29 9.05 -16.29 -15.28
CA ALA A 29 9.99 -17.41 -15.36
C ALA A 29 10.26 -18.04 -13.98
N ASP A 30 10.29 -17.26 -12.90
CA ASP A 30 10.50 -17.76 -11.54
C ASP A 30 9.36 -18.71 -11.11
N VAL A 31 8.13 -18.39 -11.51
CA VAL A 31 6.94 -19.22 -11.24
C VAL A 31 7.02 -20.54 -12.02
N LEU A 32 7.37 -20.47 -13.30
CA LEU A 32 7.48 -21.64 -14.18
C LEU A 32 8.59 -22.58 -13.70
N PHE A 33 9.74 -22.02 -13.32
CA PHE A 33 10.86 -22.76 -12.75
C PHE A 33 10.43 -23.51 -11.48
N ALA A 34 9.83 -22.80 -10.53
CA ALA A 34 9.39 -23.38 -9.26
C ALA A 34 8.33 -24.48 -9.44
N ALA A 35 7.38 -24.29 -10.38
CA ALA A 35 6.34 -25.28 -10.64
C ALA A 35 6.89 -26.56 -11.29
N ARG A 36 7.88 -26.45 -12.18
CA ARG A 36 8.40 -27.57 -12.97
C ARG A 36 9.31 -28.51 -12.17
N VAL A 37 9.94 -28.05 -11.09
CA VAL A 37 10.67 -28.95 -10.18
C VAL A 37 9.79 -30.10 -9.70
N SER A 38 8.49 -29.86 -9.50
CA SER A 38 7.53 -30.88 -9.06
C SER A 38 7.24 -31.97 -10.10
N THR A 39 7.56 -31.77 -11.38
CA THR A 39 7.25 -32.72 -12.47
C THR A 39 8.48 -33.22 -13.24
N VAL A 40 9.49 -32.38 -13.44
CA VAL A 40 10.71 -32.67 -14.22
C VAL A 40 12.00 -32.64 -13.39
N GLY A 41 11.93 -32.37 -12.08
CA GLY A 41 13.09 -32.42 -11.18
C GLY A 41 14.20 -31.44 -11.55
N GLU A 42 15.45 -31.89 -11.53
CA GLU A 42 16.65 -31.06 -11.78
C GLU A 42 16.76 -30.52 -13.22
N GLN A 43 15.99 -31.08 -14.18
CA GLN A 43 16.01 -30.67 -15.60
C GLN A 43 15.16 -29.42 -15.91
N SER A 44 14.61 -28.75 -14.89
CA SER A 44 13.71 -27.60 -15.03
C SER A 44 14.37 -26.37 -15.67
N LEU A 45 15.70 -26.24 -15.56
CA LEU A 45 16.48 -25.11 -16.11
C LEU A 45 16.51 -25.09 -17.65
N ASP A 46 16.51 -26.27 -18.30
CA ASP A 46 16.64 -26.40 -19.76
C ASP A 46 15.33 -26.10 -20.51
N GLU A 47 14.21 -26.00 -19.79
CA GLU A 47 12.88 -25.80 -20.39
C GLU A 47 12.36 -24.36 -20.33
N LEU A 48 13.06 -23.45 -19.65
CA LEU A 48 12.61 -22.06 -19.44
C LEU A 48 12.37 -21.27 -20.74
N ASN A 49 12.98 -21.71 -21.85
CA ASN A 49 12.90 -21.06 -23.16
C ASN A 49 11.84 -21.66 -24.11
N LYS A 50 10.96 -22.57 -23.65
CA LYS A 50 9.94 -23.18 -24.52
C LYS A 50 8.63 -22.35 -24.56
N ASP A 51 8.08 -22.25 -25.78
CA ASP A 51 6.74 -21.80 -26.19
C ASP A 51 5.95 -20.90 -25.20
N PRO A 52 5.82 -19.59 -25.47
CA PRO A 52 5.05 -18.64 -24.66
C PRO A 52 3.61 -19.09 -24.33
N GLU A 53 2.94 -19.80 -25.24
CA GLU A 53 1.55 -20.27 -25.01
C GLU A 53 1.49 -21.37 -23.95
N ARG A 54 2.49 -22.26 -23.90
CA ARG A 54 2.57 -23.29 -22.84
C ARG A 54 2.82 -22.67 -21.48
N SER A 55 3.70 -21.66 -21.43
CA SER A 55 4.01 -20.91 -20.21
C SER A 55 2.77 -20.21 -19.64
N LYS A 56 2.02 -19.52 -20.49
CA LYS A 56 0.72 -18.92 -20.14
C LYS A 56 -0.29 -19.97 -19.64
N GLY A 57 -0.39 -21.10 -20.35
CA GLY A 57 -1.27 -22.20 -19.96
C GLY A 57 -0.96 -22.77 -18.57
N LEU A 58 0.32 -23.00 -18.27
CA LEU A 58 0.76 -23.49 -16.96
C LEU A 58 0.48 -22.48 -15.84
N ILE A 59 0.83 -21.21 -16.00
CA ILE A 59 0.55 -20.17 -14.98
C ILE A 59 -0.95 -20.07 -14.71
N ASN A 60 -1.78 -20.07 -15.76
CA ASN A 60 -3.23 -20.05 -15.59
C ASN A 60 -3.76 -21.30 -14.89
N PHE A 61 -3.24 -22.48 -15.21
CA PHE A 61 -3.58 -23.72 -14.52
C PHE A 61 -3.26 -23.63 -13.02
N LEU A 62 -2.05 -23.20 -12.66
CA LEU A 62 -1.60 -23.06 -11.27
C LEU A 62 -2.52 -22.11 -10.49
N LEU A 63 -2.89 -20.98 -11.10
CA LEU A 63 -3.69 -19.98 -10.44
C LEU A 63 -5.16 -20.40 -10.28
N ARG A 64 -5.76 -20.97 -11.33
CA ARG A 64 -7.13 -21.52 -11.32
C ARG A 64 -7.30 -22.62 -10.27
N ASP A 65 -6.32 -23.53 -10.18
CA ASP A 65 -6.36 -24.67 -9.27
C ASP A 65 -5.78 -24.33 -7.88
N ARG A 66 -5.47 -23.05 -7.65
CA ARG A 66 -4.99 -22.52 -6.36
C ARG A 66 -3.69 -23.17 -5.87
N HIS A 67 -2.83 -23.57 -6.80
CA HIS A 67 -1.49 -24.03 -6.49
C HIS A 67 -0.56 -22.82 -6.30
N GLY A 68 -0.60 -22.26 -5.09
CA GLY A 68 0.00 -20.96 -4.78
C GLY A 68 1.51 -20.94 -4.53
N SER A 69 2.12 -22.07 -4.14
CA SER A 69 3.54 -22.08 -3.73
C SER A 69 4.53 -21.64 -4.82
N PRO A 70 4.35 -21.94 -6.12
CA PRO A 70 5.26 -21.43 -7.16
C PRO A 70 5.32 -19.89 -7.24
N PHE A 71 4.26 -19.19 -6.82
CA PHE A 71 4.20 -17.73 -6.83
C PHE A 71 4.92 -17.07 -5.65
N GLU A 72 5.48 -17.85 -4.71
CA GLU A 72 6.19 -17.36 -3.54
C GLU A 72 7.71 -17.20 -3.75
N HIS A 73 8.26 -17.80 -4.81
CA HIS A 73 9.70 -17.84 -5.10
C HIS A 73 10.21 -16.58 -5.83
N ASN A 74 9.77 -15.41 -5.38
CA ASN A 74 10.17 -14.10 -5.92
C ASN A 74 10.03 -13.03 -4.83
N SER A 75 10.58 -11.83 -5.08
CA SER A 75 10.48 -10.71 -4.14
C SER A 75 10.41 -9.37 -4.85
N MET A 76 9.61 -8.46 -4.30
CA MET A 76 9.49 -7.06 -4.70
C MET A 76 9.53 -6.20 -3.44
N THR A 77 10.44 -5.22 -3.41
CA THR A 77 10.59 -4.25 -2.33
C THR A 77 10.18 -2.87 -2.84
N PHE A 78 9.21 -2.28 -2.15
CA PHE A 78 8.68 -0.96 -2.44
C PHE A 78 9.08 0.03 -1.35
N PHE A 79 9.43 1.25 -1.74
CA PHE A 79 9.46 2.40 -0.85
C PHE A 79 8.12 3.13 -0.98
N ILE A 80 7.42 3.29 0.14
CA ILE A 80 6.07 3.84 0.17
C ILE A 80 6.07 5.05 1.10
N ASN A 81 5.53 6.17 0.63
CA ASN A 81 5.24 7.34 1.44
C ASN A 81 3.73 7.59 1.45
N ALA A 82 3.13 7.41 2.62
CA ALA A 82 1.69 7.54 2.82
C ALA A 82 1.38 7.92 4.28
N PRO A 83 0.14 8.31 4.59
CA PRO A 83 -0.27 8.64 5.95
C PRO A 83 -0.26 7.43 6.89
N ILE A 84 -0.04 7.65 8.18
CA ILE A 84 -0.03 6.59 9.21
C ILE A 84 -1.32 5.75 9.19
N PHE A 85 -2.49 6.36 8.92
CA PHE A 85 -3.74 5.59 8.84
C PHE A 85 -3.73 4.56 7.70
N VAL A 86 -3.03 4.84 6.58
CA VAL A 86 -2.83 3.88 5.48
C VAL A 86 -1.94 2.73 5.92
N PHE A 87 -0.83 3.03 6.61
CA PHE A 87 0.10 2.01 7.10
C PHE A 87 -0.55 1.07 8.13
N ARG A 88 -1.47 1.57 8.95
CA ARG A 88 -2.25 0.73 9.87
C ARG A 88 -3.09 -0.32 9.16
N GLU A 89 -3.59 -0.03 7.96
CA GLU A 89 -4.28 -1.02 7.12
C GLU A 89 -3.30 -1.95 6.40
N PHE A 90 -2.18 -1.38 5.93
CA PHE A 90 -1.14 -2.11 5.22
C PHE A 90 -0.53 -3.21 6.11
N MET A 91 -0.13 -2.88 7.33
CA MET A 91 0.53 -3.80 8.27
C MET A 91 -0.36 -4.92 8.82
N ARG A 92 -1.63 -5.00 8.38
CA ARG A 92 -2.51 -6.15 8.65
C ARG A 92 -2.17 -7.36 7.77
N HIS A 93 -1.43 -7.13 6.69
CA HIS A 93 -0.95 -8.18 5.80
C HIS A 93 0.33 -8.81 6.37
N ARG A 94 0.18 -10.02 6.92
CA ARG A 94 1.24 -10.64 7.73
C ARG A 94 2.10 -11.63 6.96
N VAL A 95 1.49 -12.37 6.03
CA VAL A 95 2.12 -13.53 5.40
C VAL A 95 2.88 -13.08 4.15
N GLY A 96 4.16 -13.42 4.08
CA GLY A 96 5.04 -13.06 2.95
C GLY A 96 5.24 -11.55 2.80
N TRP A 97 5.09 -10.80 3.90
CA TRP A 97 5.39 -9.36 3.97
C TRP A 97 6.51 -9.08 4.96
N SER A 98 7.31 -8.05 4.69
CA SER A 98 8.33 -7.53 5.62
C SER A 98 8.31 -6.01 5.57
N TYR A 99 8.28 -5.37 6.74
CA TYR A 99 8.13 -3.93 6.90
C TYR A 99 9.30 -3.32 7.66
N ASN A 100 9.73 -2.13 7.24
CA ASN A 100 10.59 -1.26 8.01
C ASN A 100 10.11 0.19 7.83
N GLU A 101 9.59 0.79 8.89
CA GLU A 101 8.96 2.12 8.88
C GLU A 101 9.85 3.15 9.59
N GLU A 102 9.82 4.39 9.10
CA GLU A 102 10.36 5.55 9.80
C GLU A 102 9.83 5.64 11.25
N SER A 103 10.76 5.80 12.20
CA SER A 103 10.42 5.78 13.63
C SER A 103 10.50 7.17 14.23
N GLY A 104 9.34 7.69 14.66
CA GLY A 104 9.25 8.90 15.47
C GLY A 104 9.89 8.79 16.87
N ARG A 105 10.43 7.62 17.26
CA ARG A 105 11.25 7.48 18.48
C ARG A 105 12.67 7.99 18.23
N TYR A 106 13.18 7.74 17.02
CA TYR A 106 14.56 8.01 16.66
C TYR A 106 14.73 9.34 15.93
N ARG A 107 13.70 9.82 15.22
CA ARG A 107 13.74 11.05 14.43
C ARG A 107 12.60 12.01 14.80
N GLU A 108 12.85 13.31 14.60
CA GLU A 108 11.79 14.31 14.57
C GLU A 108 10.99 14.16 13.26
N LEU A 109 9.67 14.00 13.40
CA LEU A 109 8.77 13.76 12.28
C LEU A 109 8.49 15.08 11.54
N GLN A 110 8.53 15.05 10.21
CA GLN A 110 8.32 16.25 9.38
C GLN A 110 6.85 16.65 9.34
N PRO A 111 6.51 17.95 9.21
CA PRO A 111 5.13 18.45 9.24
C PRO A 111 4.40 18.24 7.91
N VAL A 112 4.40 17.01 7.40
CA VAL A 112 3.72 16.64 6.14
C VAL A 112 2.47 15.85 6.50
N PHE A 113 1.30 16.36 6.09
CA PHE A 113 0.00 15.82 6.49
C PHE A 113 -0.92 15.58 5.30
N TYR A 114 -1.80 14.58 5.45
CA TYR A 114 -2.78 14.25 4.45
C TYR A 114 -4.05 15.08 4.56
N VAL A 115 -4.47 15.63 3.42
CA VAL A 115 -5.78 16.25 3.22
C VAL A 115 -6.36 15.67 1.92
N PRO A 116 -7.62 15.22 1.89
CA PRO A 116 -8.23 14.70 0.68
C PRO A 116 -8.37 15.78 -0.39
N ASP A 117 -8.13 15.43 -1.65
CA ASP A 117 -8.37 16.34 -2.78
C ASP A 117 -9.86 16.43 -3.13
N GLU A 118 -10.18 17.25 -4.13
CA GLU A 118 -11.57 17.46 -4.59
C GLU A 118 -12.19 16.23 -5.24
N SER A 119 -11.40 15.26 -5.71
CA SER A 119 -11.91 14.01 -6.31
C SER A 119 -12.28 12.96 -5.27
N ARG A 120 -11.90 13.18 -4.00
CA ARG A 120 -12.12 12.21 -2.93
C ARG A 120 -13.55 12.29 -2.41
N LYS A 121 -14.33 11.25 -2.66
CA LYS A 121 -15.69 11.06 -2.12
C LYS A 121 -15.76 11.20 -0.59
N LEU A 122 -16.41 12.24 -0.07
CA LEU A 122 -16.42 12.52 1.37
C LEU A 122 -17.61 11.94 2.13
N VAL A 123 -18.71 11.62 1.45
CA VAL A 123 -19.97 11.30 2.11
C VAL A 123 -20.22 9.80 2.10
N GLN A 124 -20.40 9.23 3.28
CA GLN A 124 -20.76 7.83 3.46
C GLN A 124 -22.29 7.68 3.54
N GLN A 125 -22.86 6.85 2.67
CA GLN A 125 -24.28 6.51 2.67
C GLN A 125 -24.48 5.00 2.83
N GLY A 126 -25.66 4.58 3.28
CA GLY A 126 -26.01 3.17 3.46
C GLY A 126 -25.93 2.69 4.92
N ARG A 127 -25.72 1.39 5.11
CA ARG A 127 -25.72 0.72 6.42
C ARG A 127 -24.36 0.08 6.70
N PRO A 128 -24.00 -0.15 7.99
CA PRO A 128 -22.80 -0.92 8.33
C PRO A 128 -22.68 -2.20 7.49
N GLY A 129 -21.55 -2.37 6.80
CA GLY A 129 -21.28 -3.51 5.91
C GLY A 129 -21.76 -3.37 4.47
N LYS A 130 -22.48 -2.28 4.13
CA LYS A 130 -22.86 -1.90 2.76
C LYS A 130 -22.83 -0.39 2.59
N TYR A 131 -21.67 0.20 2.84
CA TYR A 131 -21.47 1.63 2.62
C TYR A 131 -21.18 1.91 1.16
N VAL A 132 -21.74 3.01 0.67
CA VAL A 132 -21.37 3.63 -0.61
C VAL A 132 -20.81 5.00 -0.29
N PHE A 133 -19.61 5.29 -0.79
CA PHE A 133 -19.04 6.62 -0.74
C PHE A 133 -19.50 7.39 -1.97
N VAL A 134 -19.94 8.63 -1.76
CA VAL A 134 -20.39 9.55 -2.82
C VAL A 134 -19.66 10.89 -2.69
N GLU A 135 -19.73 11.69 -3.75
CA GLU A 135 -19.09 13.00 -3.82
C GLU A 135 -19.53 13.91 -2.66
N GLY A 136 -18.57 14.69 -2.15
CA GLY A 136 -18.86 15.77 -1.22
C GLY A 136 -19.36 17.01 -1.95
N THR A 137 -20.10 17.87 -1.25
CA THR A 137 -20.37 19.23 -1.76
C THR A 137 -19.12 20.10 -1.64
N PRO A 138 -19.00 21.18 -2.43
CA PRO A 138 -17.89 22.13 -2.29
C PRO A 138 -17.70 22.63 -0.85
N ALA A 139 -18.81 22.90 -0.15
CA ALA A 139 -18.78 23.31 1.26
C ALA A 139 -18.24 22.21 2.20
N GLN A 140 -18.50 20.94 1.89
CA GLN A 140 -17.92 19.81 2.66
C GLN A 140 -16.41 19.68 2.41
N HIS A 141 -15.94 19.82 1.17
CA HIS A 141 -14.51 19.81 0.87
C HIS A 141 -13.79 20.98 1.55
N GLU A 142 -14.36 22.19 1.47
CA GLU A 142 -13.81 23.37 2.15
C GLU A 142 -13.74 23.18 3.66
N LEU A 143 -14.82 22.68 4.28
CA LEU A 143 -14.87 22.37 5.71
C LEU A 143 -13.79 21.35 6.10
N VAL A 144 -13.67 20.25 5.36
CA VAL A 144 -12.69 19.19 5.65
C VAL A 144 -11.27 19.71 5.52
N GLY A 145 -10.95 20.42 4.43
CA GLY A 145 -9.63 21.01 4.22
C GLY A 145 -9.23 21.95 5.35
N ARG A 146 -10.09 22.93 5.66
CA ARG A 146 -9.83 23.91 6.74
C ARG A 146 -9.72 23.24 8.11
N ALA A 147 -10.66 22.38 8.48
CA ALA A 147 -10.66 21.74 9.79
C ALA A 147 -9.45 20.81 10.00
N MET A 148 -9.02 20.09 8.96
CA MET A 148 -7.80 19.28 9.01
C MET A 148 -6.57 20.15 9.16
N GLU A 149 -6.42 21.19 8.33
CA GLU A 149 -5.29 22.13 8.41
C GLU A 149 -5.14 22.74 9.81
N ASP A 150 -6.23 23.29 10.37
CA ASP A 150 -6.24 23.90 11.70
C ASP A 150 -5.83 22.89 12.79
N SER A 151 -6.38 21.67 12.73
CA SER A 151 -6.04 20.61 13.67
C SER A 151 -4.57 20.21 13.58
N TYR A 152 -4.03 20.09 12.36
CA TYR A 152 -2.65 19.69 12.13
C TYR A 152 -1.66 20.76 12.58
N ARG A 153 -1.95 22.05 12.32
CA ARG A 153 -1.14 23.17 12.80
C ARG A 153 -1.04 23.15 14.32
N GLN A 154 -2.17 23.04 15.02
CA GLN A 154 -2.19 22.98 16.49
C GLN A 154 -1.43 21.78 17.03
N ALA A 155 -1.64 20.59 16.45
CA ALA A 155 -0.96 19.37 16.87
C ALA A 155 0.56 19.48 16.70
N TYR A 156 1.02 20.00 15.56
CA TYR A 156 2.46 20.14 15.30
C TYR A 156 3.11 21.25 16.13
N GLN A 157 2.41 22.36 16.38
CA GLN A 157 2.87 23.39 17.32
C GLN A 157 3.08 22.79 18.72
N THR A 158 2.11 22.02 19.19
CA THR A 158 2.18 21.31 20.49
C THR A 158 3.34 20.31 20.52
N TYR A 159 3.54 19.55 19.44
CA TYR A 159 4.67 18.63 19.29
C TYR A 159 6.02 19.36 19.42
N ARG A 160 6.21 20.48 18.70
CA ARG A 160 7.44 21.28 18.78
C ARG A 160 7.64 21.90 20.16
N GLN A 161 6.59 22.37 20.82
CA GLN A 161 6.66 22.89 22.19
C GLN A 161 7.15 21.81 23.17
N MET A 162 6.63 20.59 23.06
CA MET A 162 7.09 19.46 23.87
C MET A 162 8.57 19.14 23.61
N LEU A 163 8.99 19.08 22.33
CA LEU A 163 10.40 18.86 21.99
C LEU A 163 11.31 19.97 22.51
N ALA A 164 10.93 21.24 22.36
CA ALA A 164 11.68 22.38 22.86
C ALA A 164 11.80 22.39 24.40
N ALA A 165 10.81 21.81 25.09
CA ALA A 165 10.85 21.60 26.54
C ALA A 165 11.67 20.36 26.97
N GLY A 166 12.29 19.65 26.03
CA GLY A 166 13.11 18.46 26.31
C GLY A 166 12.31 17.17 26.53
N VAL A 167 11.01 17.14 26.18
CA VAL A 167 10.21 15.91 26.23
C VAL A 167 10.73 14.91 25.19
N ALA A 168 10.86 13.64 25.60
CA ALA A 168 11.32 12.58 24.72
C ALA A 168 10.44 12.45 23.46
N ARG A 169 11.07 12.26 22.28
CA ARG A 169 10.38 12.16 20.98
C ARG A 169 9.26 11.13 20.98
N GLU A 170 9.48 9.98 21.64
CA GLU A 170 8.51 8.89 21.67
C GLU A 170 7.21 9.23 22.41
N VAL A 171 7.28 10.17 23.37
CA VAL A 171 6.15 10.73 24.11
C VAL A 171 5.57 11.95 23.39
N ALA A 172 6.43 12.87 22.96
CA ALA A 172 5.99 14.10 22.29
C ALA A 172 5.14 13.82 21.05
N ARG A 173 5.52 12.82 20.24
CA ARG A 173 4.79 12.44 19.02
C ARG A 173 3.35 11.96 19.26
N SER A 174 2.97 11.63 20.50
CA SER A 174 1.62 11.12 20.82
C SER A 174 0.52 12.15 20.57
N VAL A 175 0.86 13.43 20.42
CA VAL A 175 -0.09 14.48 20.02
C VAL A 175 -0.32 14.55 18.51
N LEU A 176 0.53 13.89 17.70
CA LEU A 176 0.44 13.97 16.24
C LEU A 176 -0.71 13.09 15.70
N PRO A 177 -1.47 13.60 14.72
CA PRO A 177 -2.61 12.90 14.15
C PRO A 177 -2.17 11.75 13.23
N VAL A 178 -3.06 10.77 13.04
CA VAL A 178 -2.83 9.65 12.10
C VAL A 178 -2.76 10.07 10.62
N GLY A 179 -3.11 11.33 10.31
CA GLY A 179 -2.95 11.93 8.98
C GLY A 179 -1.52 12.36 8.66
N LEU A 180 -0.59 12.32 9.61
CA LEU A 180 0.83 12.56 9.38
C LEU A 180 1.39 11.53 8.40
N TYR A 181 2.22 11.98 7.45
CA TYR A 181 2.95 11.08 6.56
C TYR A 181 4.05 10.34 7.30
N SER A 182 4.24 9.09 6.91
CA SER A 182 5.37 8.26 7.27
C SER A 182 5.95 7.66 5.99
N SER A 183 7.09 7.00 6.11
CA SER A 183 7.71 6.26 5.02
C SER A 183 8.08 4.85 5.47
N MET A 184 7.94 3.88 4.57
CA MET A 184 8.37 2.51 4.85
C MET A 184 8.93 1.81 3.63
N TYR A 185 9.84 0.87 3.89
CA TYR A 185 10.12 -0.23 2.98
C TYR A 185 9.13 -1.36 3.25
N ALA A 186 8.47 -1.85 2.20
CA ALA A 186 7.57 -3.00 2.24
C ALA A 186 8.02 -4.02 1.19
N THR A 187 8.38 -5.23 1.62
CA THR A 187 8.77 -6.33 0.73
C THR A 187 7.73 -7.43 0.72
N CYS A 188 7.41 -7.97 -0.46
CA CYS A 188 6.52 -9.13 -0.61
C CYS A 188 6.89 -10.02 -1.80
N ASN A 189 6.38 -11.25 -1.80
CA ASN A 189 6.34 -12.10 -2.99
C ASN A 189 5.01 -11.90 -3.76
N ALA A 190 4.93 -12.42 -4.98
CA ALA A 190 3.78 -12.25 -5.87
C ALA A 190 2.49 -12.86 -5.30
N ARG A 191 2.57 -14.00 -4.59
CA ARG A 191 1.39 -14.58 -3.92
C ARG A 191 0.80 -13.63 -2.88
N SER A 192 1.64 -13.07 -2.03
CA SER A 192 1.25 -12.12 -1.01
C SER A 192 0.76 -10.79 -1.60
N LEU A 193 1.34 -10.35 -2.72
CA LEU A 193 0.86 -9.19 -3.46
C LEU A 193 -0.54 -9.43 -4.05
N MET A 194 -0.78 -10.57 -4.71
CA MET A 194 -2.12 -10.93 -5.21
C MET A 194 -3.16 -10.95 -4.09
N HIS A 195 -2.80 -11.49 -2.91
CA HIS A 195 -3.68 -11.48 -1.75
C HIS A 195 -3.97 -10.05 -1.25
N PHE A 196 -2.93 -9.20 -1.21
CA PHE A 196 -3.08 -7.79 -0.88
C PHE A 196 -4.03 -7.09 -1.85
N LEU A 197 -3.83 -7.24 -3.16
CA LEU A 197 -4.63 -6.60 -4.19
C LEU A 197 -6.09 -7.06 -4.16
N GLY A 198 -6.35 -8.35 -3.95
CA GLY A 198 -7.71 -8.88 -3.81
C GLY A 198 -8.48 -8.28 -2.62
N LEU A 199 -7.78 -7.74 -1.61
CA LEU A 199 -8.38 -7.09 -0.44
C LEU A 199 -8.29 -5.56 -0.48
N ARG A 200 -7.32 -5.00 -1.19
CA ARG A 200 -6.98 -3.57 -1.17
C ARG A 200 -7.28 -2.85 -2.48
N THR A 201 -7.95 -3.48 -3.43
CA THR A 201 -8.47 -2.83 -4.64
C THR A 201 -9.95 -3.16 -4.87
N GLN A 202 -10.71 -2.18 -5.36
CA GLN A 202 -12.01 -2.38 -5.98
C GLN A 202 -11.79 -2.56 -7.48
N HIS A 203 -12.25 -3.67 -8.04
CA HIS A 203 -12.04 -3.97 -9.45
C HIS A 203 -13.21 -4.79 -10.01
N GLU A 204 -13.66 -4.48 -11.22
CA GLU A 204 -14.83 -5.12 -11.84
C GLU A 204 -14.65 -6.62 -12.07
N LEU A 205 -13.43 -7.05 -12.40
CA LEU A 205 -13.06 -8.46 -12.55
C LEU A 205 -13.00 -9.24 -11.23
N ALA A 206 -13.12 -8.61 -10.06
CA ALA A 206 -13.01 -9.32 -8.79
C ALA A 206 -14.23 -10.23 -8.55
N LYS A 207 -13.99 -11.52 -8.31
CA LYS A 207 -15.05 -12.49 -7.95
C LYS A 207 -15.71 -12.14 -6.62
N VAL A 208 -14.92 -11.62 -5.68
CA VAL A 208 -15.39 -11.12 -4.39
C VAL A 208 -15.02 -9.66 -4.29
N PRO A 209 -15.99 -8.73 -4.26
CA PRO A 209 -15.69 -7.31 -4.14
C PRO A 209 -15.10 -7.00 -2.76
N SER A 210 -14.05 -6.18 -2.74
CA SER A 210 -13.53 -5.57 -1.52
C SER A 210 -13.97 -4.10 -1.44
N PHE A 211 -13.88 -3.51 -0.26
CA PHE A 211 -14.24 -2.11 0.00
C PHE A 211 -13.14 -1.43 0.82
N PRO A 212 -11.90 -1.35 0.30
CA PRO A 212 -10.81 -0.67 0.98
C PRO A 212 -11.07 0.83 1.09
N GLN A 213 -10.44 1.47 2.07
CA GLN A 213 -10.30 2.91 2.06
C GLN A 213 -9.52 3.35 0.80
N ARG A 214 -9.92 4.47 0.18
CA ARG A 214 -9.34 4.92 -1.10
C ARG A 214 -7.81 5.07 -1.03
N GLU A 215 -7.28 5.54 0.08
CA GLU A 215 -5.85 5.85 0.17
C GLU A 215 -4.96 4.60 0.18
N ILE A 216 -5.40 3.47 0.77
CA ILE A 216 -4.67 2.19 0.65
C ILE A 216 -4.86 1.56 -0.73
N GLU A 217 -6.00 1.83 -1.37
CA GLU A 217 -6.23 1.43 -2.76
C GLU A 217 -5.31 2.14 -3.74
N MET A 218 -5.07 3.46 -3.57
CA MET A 218 -4.10 4.21 -4.36
C MET A 218 -2.68 3.59 -4.28
N VAL A 219 -2.31 3.07 -3.10
CA VAL A 219 -1.05 2.32 -2.93
C VAL A 219 -1.11 1.01 -3.71
N GLY A 220 -2.20 0.25 -3.58
CA GLY A 220 -2.41 -1.00 -4.31
C GLY A 220 -2.35 -0.86 -5.83
N GLU A 221 -3.01 0.16 -6.39
CA GLU A 221 -2.99 0.46 -7.83
C GLU A 221 -1.57 0.70 -8.35
N LYS A 222 -0.76 1.46 -7.61
CA LYS A 222 0.64 1.75 -7.99
C LYS A 222 1.53 0.51 -7.88
N MET A 223 1.35 -0.30 -6.83
CA MET A 223 2.07 -1.57 -6.68
C MET A 223 1.69 -2.57 -7.78
N GLU A 224 0.41 -2.63 -8.12
CA GLU A 224 -0.12 -3.49 -9.19
C GLU A 224 0.43 -3.10 -10.56
N ALA A 225 0.55 -1.79 -10.85
CA ALA A 225 1.14 -1.31 -12.09
C ALA A 225 2.60 -1.76 -12.28
N GLU A 226 3.42 -1.68 -11.23
CA GLU A 226 4.80 -2.21 -11.27
C GLU A 226 4.82 -3.73 -11.42
N TRP A 227 3.97 -4.44 -10.68
CA TRP A 227 3.90 -5.90 -10.77
C TRP A 227 3.45 -6.39 -12.15
N ALA A 228 2.48 -5.74 -12.78
CA ALA A 228 2.01 -6.05 -14.13
C ALA A 228 3.14 -5.93 -15.17
N ARG A 229 4.09 -5.01 -14.96
CA ARG A 229 5.28 -4.86 -15.82
C ARG A 229 6.29 -6.00 -15.61
N LEU A 230 6.45 -6.49 -14.37
CA LEU A 230 7.41 -7.55 -14.03
C LEU A 230 6.91 -8.95 -14.39
N MET A 231 5.63 -9.22 -14.16
CA MET A 231 5.03 -10.56 -14.28
C MET A 231 3.71 -10.51 -15.08
N PRO A 232 3.76 -10.10 -16.37
CA PRO A 232 2.56 -9.88 -17.18
C PRO A 232 1.68 -11.12 -17.36
N LEU A 233 2.24 -12.32 -17.43
CA LEU A 233 1.45 -13.55 -17.57
C LEU A 233 0.72 -13.89 -16.27
N THR A 234 1.40 -13.74 -15.13
CA THR A 234 0.80 -13.93 -13.81
C THR A 234 -0.28 -12.88 -13.53
N TYR A 235 -0.03 -11.62 -13.86
CA TYR A 235 -1.02 -10.54 -13.75
C TYR A 235 -2.27 -10.82 -14.60
N ALA A 236 -2.09 -11.25 -15.85
CA ALA A 236 -3.20 -11.61 -16.72
C ALA A 236 -4.00 -12.80 -16.17
N ALA A 237 -3.32 -13.84 -15.67
CA ALA A 237 -3.97 -14.99 -15.05
C ALA A 237 -4.74 -14.60 -13.78
N PHE A 238 -4.18 -13.77 -12.91
CA PHE A 238 -4.84 -13.27 -11.70
C PHE A 238 -6.16 -12.57 -12.02
N ASN A 239 -6.16 -11.69 -13.02
CA ASN A 239 -7.36 -11.00 -13.49
C ASN A 239 -8.38 -11.96 -14.12
N ALA A 240 -7.94 -12.88 -14.99
CA ALA A 240 -8.81 -13.86 -15.64
C ALA A 240 -9.51 -14.82 -14.65
N ASN A 241 -8.90 -15.05 -13.49
CA ASN A 241 -9.42 -15.95 -12.45
C ASN A 241 -10.05 -15.18 -11.28
N GLY A 242 -10.58 -13.99 -11.55
CA GLY A 242 -11.44 -13.30 -10.59
C GLY A 242 -10.70 -12.55 -9.48
N ARG A 243 -9.41 -12.22 -9.70
CA ARG A 243 -8.55 -11.51 -8.72
C ARG A 243 -8.46 -12.22 -7.36
N VAL A 244 -8.49 -13.55 -7.38
CA VAL A 244 -8.34 -14.41 -6.20
C VAL A 244 -6.90 -14.91 -6.17
N ALA A 245 -6.19 -14.65 -5.06
CA ALA A 245 -4.86 -15.21 -4.86
C ALA A 245 -4.91 -16.74 -4.78
N PRO A 246 -3.97 -17.46 -5.43
CA PRO A 246 -3.94 -18.92 -5.41
C PRO A 246 -3.72 -19.46 -3.99
#